data_AF-A0A3S2MMN6-F1
#
_entry.id   AF-A0A3S2MMN6-F1
#
_cell.length_a   1.000
_cell.length_b   1.000
_cell.length_c   1.000
_cell.angle_alpha   90.00
_cell.angle_beta   90.00
_cell.angle_gamma   90.00
#
_symmetry.space_group_name_H-M   'P 1'
#
loop_
_entity.id
_entity.type
_entity.pdbx_description
1 polymer ?
#
loop_
_entity_poly.entity_id
_entity_poly.type
_entity_poly.pdbx_seq_one_letter_code
_entity_poly.pdbx_strand_id
1 'polypeptide(L)'
;MASTEWVTLCSNIILSTTALYFSRKLFKDHRGPSVGLFLLGLSATLYVLLPSSSHLASLTWAGEVLAPVLVTFDFLWLSEDHSTAWILLFGSCLLLGLSDWLSPDTLTVLTRCLGLSSLSCCLMVCLFAGNVLGAAGGVALSLPLLVVQQVETAVVAPLVAPAATEGLMKWLLNGLLSVGCWASTRALGQFLLDVTDRYNI
;
A
#
# COMPACT_ATOMS: atom_id res chain seq x y z
N MET A 1 -2.06 27.57 7.81
CA MET A 1 -0.84 26.78 8.08
C MET A 1 -1.07 25.77 9.20
N ALA A 2 -1.54 26.16 10.39
CA ALA A 2 -1.82 25.19 11.45
C ALA A 2 -2.86 24.10 11.08
N SER A 3 -3.95 24.45 10.37
CA SER A 3 -5.02 23.50 10.06
C SER A 3 -4.60 22.30 9.20
N THR A 4 -3.67 22.48 8.27
CA THR A 4 -3.22 21.43 7.34
C THR A 4 -2.28 20.44 8.01
N GLU A 5 -1.46 20.91 8.96
CA GLU A 5 -0.56 20.07 9.76
C GLU A 5 -1.36 19.17 10.69
N TRP A 6 -2.39 19.71 11.36
CA TRP A 6 -3.30 18.91 12.20
C TRP A 6 -4.05 17.85 11.40
N VAL A 7 -4.55 18.20 10.21
CA VAL A 7 -5.24 17.25 9.32
C VAL A 7 -4.29 16.10 8.90
N THR A 8 -3.04 16.43 8.61
CA THR A 8 -2.02 15.45 8.23
C THR A 8 -1.62 14.57 9.43
N LEU A 9 -1.46 15.14 10.62
CA LEU A 9 -1.17 14.39 11.84
C LEU A 9 -2.31 13.41 12.14
N CYS A 10 -3.55 13.89 12.14
CA CYS A 10 -4.73 13.06 12.38
C CYS A 10 -4.85 11.92 11.36
N SER A 11 -4.61 12.18 10.08
CA SER A 11 -4.69 11.12 9.05
C SER A 11 -3.64 10.03 9.24
N ASN A 12 -2.41 10.39 9.65
CA ASN A 12 -1.37 9.42 9.94
C ASN A 12 -1.65 8.61 11.22
N ILE A 13 -2.25 9.21 12.25
CA ILE A 13 -2.70 8.48 13.45
C ILE A 13 -3.78 7.45 13.06
N ILE A 14 -4.76 7.85 12.25
CA ILE A 14 -5.81 6.96 11.76
C ILE A 14 -5.21 5.83 10.93
N LEU A 15 -4.31 6.14 9.99
CA LEU A 15 -3.64 5.14 9.16
C LEU A 15 -2.81 4.17 10.01
N SER A 16 -2.00 4.69 10.94
CA SER A 16 -1.20 3.87 11.86
C SER A 16 -2.07 2.90 12.66
N THR A 17 -3.10 3.42 13.33
CA THR A 17 -3.98 2.59 14.17
C THR A 17 -4.74 1.55 13.36
N THR A 18 -5.27 1.92 12.20
CA THR A 18 -6.00 0.98 11.32
C THR A 18 -5.07 -0.08 10.73
N ALA A 19 -3.92 0.30 10.18
CA ALA A 19 -2.97 -0.62 9.58
C ALA A 19 -2.39 -1.61 10.61
N LEU A 20 -2.02 -1.13 11.81
CA LEU A 20 -1.53 -2.00 12.89
C LEU A 20 -2.63 -2.93 13.42
N TYR A 21 -3.86 -2.44 13.54
CA TYR A 21 -5.01 -3.26 13.94
C TYR A 21 -5.25 -4.42 12.96
N PHE A 22 -5.28 -4.12 11.65
CA PHE A 22 -5.50 -5.13 10.62
C PHE A 22 -4.30 -6.05 10.43
N SER A 23 -3.08 -5.54 10.57
CA SER A 23 -1.87 -6.36 10.62
C SER A 23 -1.97 -7.44 11.70
N ARG A 24 -2.33 -7.06 12.93
CA ARG A 24 -2.51 -8.01 14.03
C ARG A 24 -3.61 -9.03 13.73
N LYS A 25 -4.70 -8.59 13.09
CA LYS A 25 -5.80 -9.48 12.71
C LYS A 25 -5.38 -10.53 11.66
N LEU A 26 -4.57 -10.13 10.68
CA LEU A 26 -4.09 -10.98 9.59
C LEU A 26 -2.93 -11.91 10.01
N PHE A 27 -2.26 -11.65 11.13
CA PHE A 27 -1.01 -12.31 11.51
C PHE A 27 -1.06 -13.84 11.53
N LYS A 28 -2.20 -14.43 11.90
CA LYS A 28 -2.34 -15.89 12.00
C LYS A 28 -2.51 -16.56 10.64
N ASP A 29 -3.39 -15.99 9.81
CA ASP A 29 -3.89 -16.65 8.61
C ASP A 29 -3.19 -16.14 7.33
N HIS A 30 -2.72 -14.90 7.33
CA HIS A 30 -2.17 -14.18 6.17
C HIS A 30 -0.91 -13.39 6.56
N ARG A 31 0.21 -14.11 6.69
CA ARG A 31 1.47 -13.55 7.23
C ARG A 31 2.09 -12.47 6.33
N GLY A 32 2.05 -12.64 5.01
CA GLY A 32 2.57 -11.66 4.06
C GLY A 32 1.88 -10.30 4.21
N PRO A 33 0.55 -10.22 4.00
CA PRO A 33 -0.23 -9.00 4.17
C PRO A 33 -0.08 -8.39 5.56
N SER A 34 -0.02 -9.23 6.60
CA SER A 34 0.21 -8.77 7.98
C SER A 34 1.50 -7.97 8.13
N VAL A 35 2.61 -8.43 7.54
CA VAL A 35 3.89 -7.72 7.55
C VAL A 35 3.80 -6.43 6.74
N GLY A 36 3.14 -6.44 5.58
CA GLY A 36 2.98 -5.23 4.75
C GLY A 36 2.21 -4.13 5.48
N LEU A 37 1.08 -4.49 6.09
CA LEU A 37 0.28 -3.56 6.88
C LEU A 37 1.00 -3.12 8.17
N PHE A 38 1.83 -3.98 8.76
CA PHE A 38 2.67 -3.60 9.89
C PHE A 38 3.66 -2.51 9.51
N LEU A 39 4.37 -2.68 8.39
CA LEU A 39 5.34 -1.70 7.89
C LEU A 39 4.67 -0.38 7.53
N LEU A 40 3.46 -0.43 6.93
CA LEU A 40 2.64 0.75 6.65
C LEU A 40 2.18 1.47 7.93
N GLY A 41 1.80 0.73 8.97
CA GLY A 41 1.43 1.31 10.25
C GLY A 41 2.63 1.91 10.98
N LEU A 42 3.78 1.24 10.91
CA LEU A 42 5.05 1.70 11.48
C LEU A 42 5.52 2.98 10.79
N SER A 43 5.45 3.05 9.46
CA SER A 43 5.82 4.26 8.72
C SER A 43 4.95 5.46 9.11
N ALA A 44 3.63 5.28 9.19
CA ALA A 44 2.72 6.33 9.63
C ALA A 44 3.00 6.77 11.09
N THR A 45 3.38 5.83 11.96
CA THR A 45 3.77 6.12 13.35
C THR A 45 5.06 6.93 13.43
N LEU A 46 6.06 6.56 12.63
CA LEU A 46 7.34 7.28 12.57
C LEU A 46 7.16 8.69 12.03
N TYR A 47 6.26 8.89 11.07
CA TYR A 47 5.90 10.21 10.57
C TYR A 47 5.29 11.11 11.66
N VAL A 48 4.45 10.55 12.54
CA VAL A 48 3.87 11.29 13.69
C VAL A 48 4.92 11.64 14.74
N LEU A 49 5.87 10.74 15.00
CA LEU A 49 6.88 10.92 16.05
C LEU A 49 8.02 11.85 15.63
N LEU A 50 8.54 11.70 14.40
CA LEU A 50 9.71 12.41 13.90
C LEU A 50 9.46 12.99 12.50
N PRO A 51 8.61 14.04 12.37
CA PRO A 51 8.25 14.63 11.08
C PRO A 51 9.42 15.26 10.31
N SER A 52 10.54 15.56 10.97
CA SER A 52 11.67 16.32 10.40
C SER A 52 12.87 15.46 9.96
N SER A 53 12.80 14.13 10.06
CA SER A 53 13.93 13.25 9.74
C SER A 53 13.89 12.77 8.30
N SER A 54 14.87 13.20 7.49
CA SER A 54 15.05 12.74 6.11
C SER A 54 15.29 11.23 6.01
N HIS A 55 15.91 10.62 7.02
CA HIS A 55 16.15 9.17 7.07
C HIS A 55 14.87 8.35 7.24
N LEU A 56 13.77 8.96 7.69
CA LEU A 56 12.49 8.27 7.83
C LEU A 56 11.66 8.28 6.55
N ALA A 57 12.00 9.14 5.59
CA ALA A 57 11.29 9.23 4.31
C ALA A 57 11.43 7.95 3.46
N SER A 58 12.60 7.31 3.51
CA SER A 58 12.84 6.03 2.82
C SER A 58 12.03 4.89 3.43
N LEU A 59 11.94 4.84 4.76
CA LEU A 59 11.11 3.87 5.50
C LEU A 59 9.63 4.08 5.22
N THR A 60 9.17 5.33 5.10
CA THR A 60 7.77 5.61 4.77
C THR A 60 7.41 5.15 3.37
N TRP A 61 8.25 5.46 2.40
CA TRP A 61 8.09 4.99 1.02
C TRP A 61 8.13 3.46 0.93
N ALA A 62 9.07 2.80 1.62
CA ALA A 62 9.17 1.35 1.61
C ALA A 62 7.90 0.66 2.14
N GLY A 63 7.30 1.20 3.21
CA GLY A 63 6.04 0.68 3.75
C GLY A 63 4.86 0.82 2.76
N GLU A 64 4.76 1.96 2.10
CA GLU A 64 3.73 2.23 1.08
C GLU A 64 3.89 1.37 -0.18
N VAL A 65 5.12 1.07 -0.58
CA VAL A 65 5.41 0.16 -1.72
C VAL A 65 5.12 -1.29 -1.36
N LEU A 66 5.56 -1.74 -0.18
CA LEU A 66 5.55 -3.16 0.16
C LEU A 66 4.17 -3.64 0.63
N ALA A 67 3.34 -2.77 1.21
CA ALA A 67 1.99 -3.10 1.63
C ALA A 67 1.09 -3.66 0.51
N PRO A 68 0.88 -2.96 -0.64
CA PRO A 68 0.08 -3.50 -1.74
C PRO A 68 0.71 -4.76 -2.34
N VAL A 69 2.04 -4.82 -2.46
CA VAL A 69 2.76 -6.01 -2.96
C VAL A 69 2.47 -7.24 -2.11
N LEU A 70 2.55 -7.11 -0.79
CA LEU A 70 2.37 -8.23 0.12
C LEU A 70 0.91 -8.69 0.22
N VAL A 71 -0.04 -7.77 -0.01
CA VAL A 71 -1.46 -8.12 -0.20
C VAL A 71 -1.66 -8.92 -1.49
N THR A 72 -1.12 -8.44 -2.61
CA THR A 72 -1.19 -9.14 -3.90
C THR A 72 -0.48 -10.49 -3.88
N PHE A 73 0.67 -10.57 -3.21
CA PHE A 73 1.41 -11.82 -3.01
C PHE A 73 0.50 -12.91 -2.42
N ASP A 74 -0.28 -12.57 -1.40
CA ASP A 74 -1.12 -13.54 -0.71
C ASP A 74 -2.33 -13.96 -1.56
N PHE A 75 -2.91 -13.04 -2.33
CA PHE A 75 -3.93 -13.39 -3.33
C PHE A 75 -3.40 -14.34 -4.41
N LEU A 76 -2.20 -14.08 -4.94
CA LEU A 76 -1.55 -14.98 -5.91
C LEU A 76 -1.24 -16.33 -5.27
N TRP A 77 -0.75 -16.32 -4.03
CA TRP A 77 -0.43 -17.54 -3.28
C TRP A 77 -1.65 -18.41 -3.04
N LEU A 78 -2.78 -17.82 -2.62
CA LEU A 78 -4.05 -18.52 -2.44
C LEU A 78 -4.67 -18.98 -3.76
N SER A 79 -4.29 -18.37 -4.89
CA SER A 79 -4.72 -18.77 -6.24
C SER A 79 -3.79 -19.79 -6.89
N GLU A 80 -2.85 -20.36 -6.13
CA GLU A 80 -1.83 -21.33 -6.58
C GLU A 80 -0.82 -20.79 -7.61
N ASP A 81 -0.82 -19.47 -7.91
CA ASP A 81 0.19 -18.83 -8.77
C ASP A 81 1.42 -18.42 -7.96
N HIS A 82 2.12 -19.42 -7.44
CA HIS A 82 3.31 -19.22 -6.60
C HIS A 82 4.48 -18.58 -7.37
N SER A 83 4.60 -18.84 -8.67
CA SER A 83 5.68 -18.29 -9.49
C SER A 83 5.58 -16.77 -9.58
N THR A 84 4.41 -16.27 -9.96
CA THR A 84 4.17 -14.82 -10.05
C THR A 84 4.29 -14.16 -8.67
N ALA A 85 3.82 -14.82 -7.62
CA ALA A 85 3.96 -14.33 -6.24
C ALA A 85 5.43 -14.13 -5.86
N TRP A 86 6.30 -15.11 -6.14
CA TRP A 86 7.73 -15.01 -5.87
C TRP A 86 8.42 -13.92 -6.70
N ILE A 87 8.10 -13.82 -7.99
CA ILE A 87 8.65 -12.78 -8.88
C ILE A 87 8.30 -11.39 -8.35
N LEU A 88 7.05 -11.18 -7.94
CA LEU A 88 6.58 -9.90 -7.42
C LEU A 88 7.28 -9.55 -6.10
N LEU A 89 7.40 -10.50 -5.17
CA LEU A 89 8.08 -10.29 -3.89
C LEU A 89 9.57 -10.01 -4.09
N PHE A 90 10.26 -10.84 -4.87
CA PHE A 90 11.69 -10.67 -5.14
C PHE A 90 11.97 -9.35 -5.86
N GLY A 91 11.18 -8.99 -6.87
CA GLY A 91 11.31 -7.72 -7.58
C GLY A 91 11.13 -6.52 -6.66
N SER A 92 10.19 -6.60 -5.71
CA SER A 92 9.97 -5.55 -4.71
C SER A 92 11.15 -5.41 -3.74
N CYS A 93 11.64 -6.52 -3.22
CA CYS A 93 12.81 -6.53 -2.34
C CYS A 93 14.07 -6.04 -3.04
N LEU A 94 14.27 -6.41 -4.31
CA LEU A 94 15.38 -5.94 -5.13
C LEU A 94 15.31 -4.41 -5.34
N LEU A 95 14.11 -3.89 -5.63
CA LEU A 95 13.90 -2.44 -5.77
C LEU A 95 14.27 -1.68 -4.49
N LEU A 96 13.84 -2.18 -3.33
CA LEU A 96 14.20 -1.61 -2.04
C LEU A 96 15.71 -1.68 -1.78
N GLY A 97 16.38 -2.79 -2.11
CA GLY A 97 17.82 -2.95 -1.90
C GLY A 97 18.68 -2.10 -2.85
N LEU A 98 18.15 -1.74 -4.03
CA LEU A 98 18.83 -0.93 -5.03
C LEU A 98 18.44 0.55 -4.98
N SER A 99 17.54 0.96 -4.07
CA SER A 99 17.01 2.34 -4.05
C SER A 99 18.09 3.40 -3.95
N ASP A 100 19.15 3.13 -3.17
CA ASP A 100 20.26 4.06 -2.94
C ASP A 100 21.22 4.16 -4.14
N TRP A 101 21.18 3.17 -5.04
CA TRP A 101 22.03 3.08 -6.24
C TRP A 101 21.32 3.58 -7.50
N LEU A 102 20.00 3.77 -7.44
CA LEU A 102 19.17 4.19 -8.56
C LEU A 102 19.05 5.70 -8.60
N SER A 103 18.98 6.26 -9.82
CA SER A 103 18.60 7.67 -9.98
C SER A 103 17.15 7.86 -9.52
N PRO A 104 16.78 9.05 -9.01
CA PRO A 104 15.42 9.32 -8.55
C PRO A 104 14.38 9.06 -9.64
N ASP A 105 14.66 9.46 -10.89
CA ASP A 105 13.77 9.21 -12.03
C ASP A 105 13.56 7.71 -12.27
N THR A 106 14.64 6.92 -12.23
CA THR A 106 14.56 5.46 -12.44
C THR A 106 13.79 4.79 -11.29
N LEU A 107 14.05 5.22 -10.05
CA LEU A 107 13.34 4.73 -8.87
C LEU A 107 11.84 5.02 -8.98
N THR A 108 11.46 6.20 -9.47
CA THR A 108 10.04 6.54 -9.65
C THR A 108 9.38 5.65 -10.69
N VAL A 109 9.99 5.47 -11.86
CA VAL A 109 9.45 4.61 -12.93
C VAL A 109 9.31 3.17 -12.46
N LEU A 110 10.33 2.60 -11.82
CA LEU A 110 10.28 1.23 -11.30
C LEU A 110 9.22 1.06 -10.22
N THR A 111 9.05 2.06 -9.34
CA THR A 111 7.99 2.06 -8.33
C THR A 111 6.60 2.04 -8.98
N ARG A 112 6.37 2.83 -10.04
CA ARG A 112 5.10 2.81 -10.80
C ARG A 112 4.87 1.48 -11.48
N CYS A 113 5.90 0.94 -12.14
CA CYS A 113 5.81 -0.37 -12.79
C CYS A 113 5.44 -1.44 -11.77
N LEU A 114 6.08 -1.43 -10.59
CA LEU A 114 5.79 -2.36 -9.52
C LEU A 114 4.35 -2.20 -8.98
N GLY A 115 3.90 -0.96 -8.77
CA GLY A 115 2.54 -0.66 -8.36
C GLY A 115 1.49 -1.14 -9.38
N LEU A 116 1.73 -0.90 -10.67
CA LEU A 116 0.86 -1.37 -11.75
C LEU A 116 0.86 -2.88 -11.90
N SER A 117 2.01 -3.54 -11.77
CA SER A 117 2.13 -5.00 -11.76
C SER A 117 1.40 -5.61 -10.57
N SER A 118 1.59 -5.07 -9.37
CA SER A 118 0.86 -5.50 -8.17
C SER A 118 -0.64 -5.32 -8.34
N LEU A 119 -1.08 -4.16 -8.83
CA LEU A 119 -2.49 -3.87 -9.08
C LEU A 119 -3.09 -4.81 -10.12
N SER A 120 -2.41 -5.04 -11.26
CA SER A 120 -2.92 -5.90 -12.33
C SER A 120 -3.04 -7.35 -11.88
N CYS A 121 -2.04 -7.87 -11.15
CA CYS A 121 -2.10 -9.20 -10.54
C CYS A 121 -3.26 -9.32 -9.53
N CYS A 122 -3.41 -8.33 -8.65
CA CYS A 122 -4.50 -8.32 -7.66
C CYS A 122 -5.87 -8.30 -8.35
N LEU A 123 -6.04 -7.45 -9.37
CA LEU A 123 -7.29 -7.35 -10.13
C LEU A 123 -7.61 -8.63 -10.88
N MET A 124 -6.61 -9.26 -11.51
CA MET A 124 -6.79 -10.52 -12.22
C MET A 124 -7.36 -11.58 -11.28
N VAL A 125 -6.69 -11.84 -10.16
CA VAL A 125 -7.15 -12.81 -9.15
C VAL A 125 -8.54 -12.45 -8.62
N CYS A 126 -8.74 -11.21 -8.21
CA CYS A 126 -9.98 -10.79 -7.57
C CYS A 126 -11.18 -10.81 -8.51
N LEU A 127 -11.02 -10.42 -9.78
CA LEU A 127 -12.11 -10.43 -10.76
C LEU A 127 -12.50 -11.86 -11.13
N PHE A 128 -11.53 -12.76 -11.33
CA PHE A 128 -11.83 -14.16 -11.63
C PHE A 128 -12.45 -14.90 -10.45
N ALA A 129 -12.11 -14.52 -9.22
CA ALA A 129 -12.72 -15.08 -8.02
C ALA A 129 -14.03 -14.37 -7.58
N GLY A 130 -14.50 -13.36 -8.31
CA GLY A 130 -15.67 -12.57 -7.90
C GLY A 130 -15.48 -11.77 -6.60
N ASN A 131 -14.23 -11.56 -6.17
CA ASN A 131 -13.87 -10.87 -4.94
C ASN A 131 -13.79 -9.35 -5.14
N VAL A 132 -14.96 -8.70 -5.17
CA VAL A 132 -15.08 -7.24 -5.38
C VAL A 132 -14.34 -6.43 -4.30
N LEU A 133 -14.37 -6.90 -3.04
CA LEU A 133 -13.65 -6.24 -1.94
C LEU A 133 -12.13 -6.31 -2.13
N GLY A 134 -11.62 -7.42 -2.67
CA GLY A 134 -10.20 -7.58 -2.98
C GLY A 134 -9.76 -6.64 -4.08
N ALA A 135 -10.55 -6.52 -5.14
CA ALA A 135 -10.29 -5.56 -6.22
C ALA A 135 -10.29 -4.12 -5.71
N ALA A 136 -11.28 -3.75 -4.89
CA ALA A 136 -11.34 -2.41 -4.28
C ALA A 136 -10.16 -2.16 -3.32
N GLY A 137 -9.78 -3.15 -2.51
CA GLY A 137 -8.62 -3.07 -1.62
C GLY A 137 -7.30 -2.89 -2.38
N GLY A 138 -7.09 -3.66 -3.45
CA GLY A 138 -5.91 -3.54 -4.31
C GLY A 138 -5.80 -2.17 -4.97
N VAL A 139 -6.91 -1.62 -5.48
CA VAL A 139 -6.96 -0.25 -6.00
C VAL A 139 -6.64 0.75 -4.91
N ALA A 140 -7.30 0.66 -3.75
CA ALA A 140 -7.13 1.63 -2.67
C ALA A 140 -5.71 1.65 -2.09
N LEU A 141 -5.02 0.50 -2.05
CA LEU A 141 -3.62 0.41 -1.60
C LEU A 141 -2.60 0.85 -2.66
N SER A 142 -2.86 0.60 -3.95
CA SER A 142 -1.92 0.93 -5.02
C SER A 142 -2.09 2.33 -5.60
N LEU A 143 -3.29 2.93 -5.48
CA LEU A 143 -3.57 4.27 -6.03
C LEU A 143 -2.65 5.36 -5.44
N PRO A 144 -2.35 5.38 -4.13
CA PRO A 144 -1.44 6.37 -3.58
C PRO A 144 -0.04 6.32 -4.21
N LEU A 145 0.46 5.11 -4.48
CA LEU A 145 1.75 4.91 -5.13
C LEU A 145 1.79 5.47 -6.57
N LEU A 146 0.66 5.44 -7.27
CA LEU A 146 0.52 5.95 -8.63
C LEU A 146 0.32 7.47 -8.69
N VAL A 147 -0.35 8.04 -7.67
CA VAL A 147 -0.72 9.47 -7.61
C VAL A 147 0.40 10.33 -7.03
N VAL A 148 1.06 9.89 -5.95
CA VAL A 148 2.09 10.67 -5.24
C VAL A 148 3.24 11.08 -6.17
N GLN A 149 3.60 10.25 -7.14
CA GLN A 149 4.70 10.54 -8.06
C GLN A 149 4.32 11.46 -9.23
N GLN A 150 3.03 11.72 -9.51
CA GLN A 150 2.64 12.67 -10.55
C GLN A 150 2.83 14.12 -10.11
N VAL A 151 2.75 14.39 -8.80
CA VAL A 151 2.86 15.75 -8.24
C VAL A 151 4.29 16.29 -8.35
N GLU A 152 5.31 15.43 -8.39
CA GLU A 152 6.72 15.83 -8.49
C GLU A 152 7.18 16.07 -9.93
N THR A 153 6.46 15.55 -10.93
CA THR A 153 6.83 15.64 -12.36
C THR A 153 5.92 16.55 -13.19
N ALA A 154 4.74 16.92 -12.69
CA ALA A 154 3.85 17.87 -13.36
C ALA A 154 4.27 19.31 -13.04
N VAL A 155 4.99 19.91 -13.99
CA VAL A 155 5.16 21.36 -14.12
C VAL A 155 3.81 22.05 -13.94
N VAL A 156 3.67 22.72 -12.79
CA VAL A 156 2.87 23.94 -12.52
C VAL A 156 1.57 24.10 -13.32
N ALA A 157 0.43 23.85 -12.67
CA ALA A 157 -0.81 24.59 -12.91
C ALA A 157 -1.31 25.14 -11.55
N PRO A 158 -1.12 26.44 -11.24
CA PRO A 158 -1.44 27.00 -9.93
C PRO A 158 -2.83 27.63 -9.98
N LEU A 159 -3.86 26.92 -9.51
CA LEU A 159 -5.17 27.56 -9.31
C LEU A 159 -5.77 27.36 -7.91
N VAL A 160 -5.04 26.77 -6.96
CA VAL A 160 -5.42 26.76 -5.54
C VAL A 160 -4.15 26.86 -4.68
N ALA A 161 -4.24 27.55 -3.54
CA ALA A 161 -3.13 27.80 -2.62
C ALA A 161 -2.37 26.48 -2.28
N PRO A 162 -1.07 26.36 -2.63
CA PRO A 162 -0.34 25.08 -2.66
C PRO A 162 -0.27 24.35 -1.31
N ALA A 163 -0.29 25.08 -0.19
CA ALA A 163 -0.22 24.49 1.14
C ALA A 163 -1.54 23.83 1.61
N ALA A 164 -2.70 24.29 1.11
CA ALA A 164 -4.00 23.72 1.48
C ALA A 164 -4.32 22.44 0.70
N THR A 165 -3.88 22.38 -0.56
CA THR A 165 -4.05 21.23 -1.44
C THR A 165 -3.20 20.04 -1.01
N GLU A 166 -1.99 20.27 -0.51
CA GLU A 166 -1.07 19.21 -0.10
C GLU A 166 -1.60 18.43 1.13
N GLY A 167 -2.05 19.14 2.17
CA GLY A 167 -2.63 18.51 3.36
C GLY A 167 -3.90 17.73 3.08
N LEU A 168 -4.77 18.24 2.20
CA LEU A 168 -6.01 17.56 1.80
C LEU A 168 -5.73 16.33 0.95
N MET A 169 -4.78 16.42 0.01
CA MET A 169 -4.35 15.27 -0.79
C MET A 169 -3.77 14.17 0.10
N LYS A 170 -2.90 14.52 1.04
CA LYS A 170 -2.31 13.54 1.97
C LYS A 170 -3.35 12.90 2.88
N TRP A 171 -4.36 13.65 3.32
CA TRP A 171 -5.50 13.11 4.05
C TRP A 171 -6.30 12.10 3.20
N LEU A 172 -6.59 12.42 1.93
CA LEU A 172 -7.29 11.51 1.01
C LEU A 172 -6.48 10.23 0.77
N LEU A 173 -5.18 10.34 0.54
CA LEU A 173 -4.28 9.21 0.31
C LEU A 173 -4.20 8.29 1.54
N ASN A 174 -4.02 8.84 2.73
CA ASN A 174 -4.06 8.07 3.97
C ASN A 174 -5.42 7.44 4.24
N GLY A 175 -6.50 8.13 3.87
CA GLY A 175 -7.86 7.59 3.90
C GLY A 175 -8.02 6.37 2.98
N LEU A 176 -7.53 6.47 1.73
CA LEU A 176 -7.51 5.35 0.78
C LEU A 176 -6.70 4.17 1.31
N LEU A 177 -5.50 4.40 1.83
CA LEU A 177 -4.68 3.35 2.45
C LEU A 177 -5.43 2.66 3.60
N SER A 178 -6.09 3.43 4.46
CA SER A 178 -6.86 2.90 5.59
C SER A 178 -8.05 2.03 5.12
N VAL A 179 -8.78 2.51 4.12
CA VAL A 179 -9.88 1.76 3.48
C VAL A 179 -9.35 0.50 2.79
N GLY A 180 -8.19 0.59 2.14
CA GLY A 180 -7.49 -0.53 1.52
C GLY A 180 -7.11 -1.61 2.54
N CYS A 181 -6.53 -1.23 3.67
CA CYS A 181 -6.21 -2.15 4.77
C CYS A 181 -7.44 -2.95 5.22
N TRP A 182 -8.57 -2.26 5.42
CA TRP A 182 -9.83 -2.89 5.81
C TRP A 182 -10.38 -3.80 4.71
N ALA A 183 -10.48 -3.31 3.48
CA ALA A 183 -11.05 -4.03 2.35
C ALA A 183 -10.24 -5.30 2.03
N SER A 184 -8.91 -5.19 1.94
CA SER A 184 -8.01 -6.32 1.72
C SER A 184 -8.09 -7.35 2.84
N THR A 185 -8.20 -6.93 4.11
CA THR A 185 -8.37 -7.87 5.23
C THR A 185 -9.67 -8.66 5.11
N ARG A 186 -10.77 -8.00 4.75
CA ARG A 186 -12.07 -8.66 4.54
C ARG A 186 -12.02 -9.61 3.35
N ALA A 187 -11.43 -9.16 2.26
CA ALA A 187 -11.31 -9.92 1.02
C ALA A 187 -10.47 -11.19 1.18
N LEU A 188 -9.32 -11.11 1.87
CA LEU A 188 -8.47 -12.27 2.15
C LEU A 188 -9.17 -13.29 3.04
N GLY A 189 -9.86 -12.82 4.09
CA GLY A 189 -10.65 -13.71 4.95
C GLY A 189 -11.78 -14.42 4.21
N GLN A 190 -12.46 -13.73 3.29
CA GLN A 190 -13.47 -14.37 2.44
C GLN A 190 -12.86 -15.37 1.46
N PHE A 191 -11.73 -15.02 0.84
CA PHE A 191 -11.05 -15.89 -0.12
C PHE A 191 -10.55 -17.19 0.55
N LEU A 192 -10.00 -17.09 1.76
CA LEU A 192 -9.54 -18.26 2.51
C LEU A 192 -10.69 -19.20 2.87
N LEU A 193 -11.86 -18.66 3.25
CA LEU A 193 -13.05 -19.47 3.51
C LEU A 193 -13.51 -20.21 2.24
N ASP A 194 -13.60 -19.51 1.10
CA ASP A 194 -14.01 -20.11 -0.17
C ASP A 194 -13.04 -21.19 -0.67
N VAL A 195 -11.74 -21.00 -0.46
CA VAL A 195 -10.73 -22.03 -0.74
C VAL A 195 -10.91 -23.23 0.20
N THR A 196 -11.07 -22.99 1.50
CA THR A 196 -11.20 -24.06 2.51
C THR A 196 -12.47 -24.90 2.29
N ASP A 197 -13.59 -24.28 1.96
CA ASP A 197 -14.85 -24.99 1.68
C ASP A 197 -14.74 -25.89 0.44
N ARG A 198 -13.94 -25.50 -0.56
CA ARG A 198 -13.69 -26.33 -1.76
C ARG A 198 -12.87 -27.59 -1.50
N TYR A 199 -12.01 -27.59 -0.47
CA TYR A 199 -11.20 -28.78 -0.11
C TYR A 199 -11.86 -29.70 0.93
N ASN A 200 -13.00 -29.31 1.50
CA ASN A 200 -13.78 -30.13 2.45
C ASN A 200 -14.87 -30.98 1.76
N ILE A 201 -14.76 -31.20 0.44
CA ILE A 201 -15.63 -32.05 -0.39
C ILE A 201 -14.86 -33.32 -0.76
#